data_AF-A0A944EER6-F1
#
_entry.id   AF-A0A944EER6-F1
#
_cell.length_a   1.000
_cell.length_b   1.000
_cell.length_c   1.000
_cell.angle_alpha   90.00
_cell.angle_beta   90.00
_cell.angle_gamma   90.00
#
_symmetry.space_group_name_H-M   'P 1'
#
loop_
_entity.id
_entity.type
_entity.pdbx_description
1 polymer ?
#
loop_
_entity_poly.entity_id
_entity_poly.type
_entity_poly.pdbx_seq_one_letter_code
_entity_poly.pdbx_strand_id
1 'polypeptide(L)'
;MLHRVTRRTPGFHAWQDPHWLVHCHDVAAFIGEISYSELAAHPEALNQLRQDLRIDGRHDAAQLEQFLAHLGEGATAVLFRCTDCDTHLTYADAS
;
A
#
# COMPACT_ATOMS: atom_id res chain seq x y z
N MET A 1 -35.86 -11.67 12.35
CA MET A 1 -34.57 -11.51 13.07
C MET A 1 -33.54 -12.32 12.29
N LEU A 2 -32.64 -11.67 11.54
CA LEU A 2 -31.76 -12.31 10.55
C LEU A 2 -30.66 -13.14 11.22
N HIS A 3 -30.69 -14.46 11.02
CA HIS A 3 -29.58 -15.37 11.28
C HIS A 3 -28.41 -15.02 10.34
N ARG A 4 -27.35 -14.38 10.86
CA ARG A 4 -26.10 -14.19 10.12
C ARG A 4 -25.38 -15.53 10.02
N VAL A 5 -25.26 -15.98 8.79
CA VAL A 5 -24.56 -17.18 8.36
C VAL A 5 -23.06 -17.00 8.59
N THR A 6 -22.53 -17.58 9.67
CA THR A 6 -21.10 -17.83 9.86
C THR A 6 -20.69 -19.04 9.04
N ARG A 7 -20.52 -18.86 7.72
CA ARG A 7 -19.82 -19.86 6.91
C ARG A 7 -18.33 -19.68 7.10
N ARG A 8 -17.76 -20.57 7.93
CA ARG A 8 -16.39 -21.04 7.79
C ARG A 8 -16.19 -21.48 6.33
N THR A 9 -15.44 -20.71 5.55
CA THR A 9 -14.82 -21.20 4.32
C THR A 9 -13.45 -21.77 4.75
N PRO A 10 -13.23 -23.09 4.70
CA PRO A 10 -11.90 -23.63 4.94
C PRO A 10 -11.02 -23.25 3.75
N GLY A 11 -9.95 -22.49 4.02
CA GLY A 11 -8.89 -22.22 3.04
C GLY A 11 -9.17 -21.07 2.07
N PHE A 12 -9.61 -19.91 2.55
CA PHE A 12 -9.11 -18.68 1.93
C PHE A 12 -7.99 -18.17 2.82
N HIS A 13 -6.74 -18.44 2.44
CA HIS A 13 -5.68 -17.54 2.83
C HIS A 13 -6.03 -16.20 2.16
N ALA A 14 -6.63 -15.27 2.90
CA ALA A 14 -6.32 -13.88 2.63
C ALA A 14 -4.84 -13.76 3.00
N TRP A 15 -3.95 -14.09 2.05
CA TRP A 15 -2.55 -14.40 2.37
C TRP A 15 -1.71 -13.16 2.65
N GLN A 16 -2.26 -11.97 2.39
CA GLN A 16 -1.71 -10.73 2.90
C GLN A 16 -2.79 -10.11 3.78
N ASP A 17 -2.44 -9.82 5.04
CA ASP A 17 -3.25 -8.93 5.86
C ASP A 17 -3.46 -7.65 5.04
N PRO A 18 -4.70 -7.24 4.75
CA PRO A 18 -4.89 -6.09 3.89
C PRO A 18 -4.37 -4.86 4.65
N HIS A 19 -3.21 -4.36 4.21
CA HIS A 19 -2.61 -3.14 4.72
C HIS A 19 -3.46 -1.95 4.28
N TRP A 20 -4.48 -1.63 5.07
CA TRP A 20 -5.30 -0.44 4.88
C TRP A 20 -4.58 0.76 5.49
N LEU A 21 -4.26 1.74 4.65
CA LEU A 21 -3.69 3.01 5.11
C LEU A 21 -4.80 3.88 5.73
N VAL A 22 -4.48 4.55 6.82
CA VAL A 22 -5.37 5.49 7.51
C VAL A 22 -4.78 6.89 7.39
N HIS A 23 -5.63 7.87 7.07
CA HIS A 23 -5.22 9.27 6.95
C HIS A 23 -6.37 10.18 7.39
N CYS A 24 -6.06 11.33 8.00
CA CYS A 24 -7.06 12.28 8.47
C CYS A 24 -8.19 11.71 9.36
N HIS A 25 -7.97 10.56 10.03
CA HIS A 25 -8.91 9.85 10.90
C HIS A 25 -9.85 8.82 10.22
N ASP A 26 -9.70 8.53 8.92
CA ASP A 26 -10.46 7.47 8.24
C ASP A 26 -9.58 6.57 7.36
N VAL A 27 -10.12 5.41 6.98
CA VAL A 27 -9.49 4.51 6.03
C VAL A 27 -9.41 5.16 4.66
N ALA A 28 -8.21 5.17 4.08
CA ALA A 28 -8.01 5.67 2.74
C ALA A 28 -8.69 4.73 1.72
N ALA A 29 -9.31 5.31 0.70
CA ALA A 29 -9.96 4.57 -0.36
C ALA A 29 -8.90 3.92 -1.26
N PHE A 30 -9.00 2.60 -1.44
CA PHE A 30 -8.15 1.87 -2.39
C PHE A 30 -8.44 2.33 -3.83
N ILE A 31 -7.39 2.68 -4.56
CA ILE A 31 -7.47 3.10 -5.97
C ILE A 31 -7.08 1.94 -6.90
N GLY A 32 -5.96 1.28 -6.62
CA GLY A 32 -5.44 0.21 -7.47
C GLY A 32 -3.97 -0.11 -7.21
N GLU A 33 -3.46 -1.11 -7.92
CA GLU A 33 -2.02 -1.37 -8.03
C GLU A 33 -1.37 -0.30 -8.92
N ILE A 34 -0.12 0.04 -8.62
CA ILE A 34 0.61 1.11 -9.30
C ILE A 34 2.06 0.73 -9.57
N SER A 35 2.56 1.07 -10.75
CA SER A 35 3.97 0.95 -11.10
C SER A 35 4.79 2.12 -10.56
N TYR A 36 6.13 1.99 -10.57
CA TYR A 36 7.00 3.11 -10.22
C TYR A 36 6.73 4.37 -11.05
N SER A 37 6.50 4.21 -12.35
CA SER A 37 6.25 5.31 -13.29
C SER A 37 5.04 6.13 -12.91
N GLU A 38 3.96 5.46 -12.52
CA GLU A 38 2.72 6.08 -12.08
C GLU A 38 2.88 6.67 -10.67
N LEU A 39 3.57 5.97 -9.76
CA LEU A 39 3.88 6.48 -8.42
C LEU A 39 4.73 7.76 -8.47
N ALA A 40 5.64 7.87 -9.44
CA ALA A 40 6.45 9.06 -9.64
C ALA A 40 5.63 10.30 -10.04
N ALA A 41 4.40 10.12 -10.54
CA ALA A 41 3.45 11.21 -10.78
C ALA A 41 2.79 11.72 -9.48
N HIS A 42 2.96 11.01 -8.36
CA HIS A 42 2.43 11.34 -7.04
C HIS A 42 3.58 11.53 -6.03
N PRO A 43 4.25 12.70 -6.03
CA PRO A 43 5.45 12.91 -5.22
C PRO A 43 5.18 12.83 -3.70
N GLU A 44 3.97 13.17 -3.25
CA GLU A 44 3.57 13.04 -1.84
C GLU A 44 3.54 11.57 -1.41
N ALA A 45 2.89 10.72 -2.22
CA ALA A 45 2.77 9.29 -1.95
C ALA A 45 4.13 8.58 -2.03
N LEU A 46 4.97 8.98 -3.00
CA LEU A 46 6.34 8.49 -3.12
C LEU A 46 7.20 8.86 -1.89
N ASN A 47 7.12 10.11 -1.43
CA ASN A 47 7.86 10.55 -0.24
C ASN A 47 7.40 9.84 1.03
N GLN A 48 6.08 9.62 1.17
CA GLN A 48 5.51 8.87 2.28
C GLN A 48 5.98 7.41 2.27
N LEU A 49 5.94 6.73 1.12
CA LEU A 49 6.47 5.37 0.98
C LEU A 49 7.98 5.29 1.33
N ARG A 50 8.78 6.27 0.90
CA ARG A 50 10.20 6.34 1.26
C ARG A 50 10.42 6.50 2.77
N GLN A 51 9.53 7.20 3.48
CA GLN A 51 9.60 7.35 4.93
C GLN A 51 9.23 6.04 5.63
N ASP A 52 8.15 5.40 5.22
CA ASP A 52 7.70 4.12 5.78
C ASP A 52 8.78 3.04 5.64
N LEU A 53 9.34 2.87 4.44
CA LEU A 53 10.41 1.89 4.20
C LEU A 53 11.65 2.15 5.07
N ARG A 54 11.96 3.41 5.38
CA ARG A 54 13.04 3.76 6.30
C ARG A 54 12.70 3.41 7.74
N ILE A 55 11.44 3.55 8.17
CA ILE A 55 10.99 3.15 9.50
C ILE A 55 11.05 1.62 9.64
N ASP A 56 10.72 0.90 8.58
CA ASP A 56 10.77 -0.57 8.51
C ASP A 56 12.20 -1.15 8.40
N GLY A 57 13.23 -0.30 8.44
CA GLY A 57 14.63 -0.73 8.48
C GLY A 57 15.38 -0.65 7.15
N ARG A 58 14.73 -0.25 6.04
CA ARG A 58 15.43 0.06 4.77
C ARG A 58 15.95 1.50 4.79
N HIS A 59 17.01 1.71 5.56
CA HIS A 59 17.69 2.99 5.68
C HIS A 59 18.61 3.32 4.49
N ASP A 60 19.03 2.32 3.72
CA ASP A 60 19.94 2.50 2.60
C ASP A 60 19.21 3.08 1.37
N ALA A 61 19.66 4.26 0.92
CA ALA A 61 19.03 4.97 -0.18
C ALA A 61 19.16 4.22 -1.52
N ALA A 62 20.26 3.50 -1.75
CA ALA A 62 20.45 2.76 -2.99
C ALA A 62 19.51 1.54 -3.05
N GLN A 63 19.35 0.81 -1.94
CA GLN A 63 18.37 -0.27 -1.83
C GLN A 63 16.93 0.23 -1.98
N LEU A 64 16.64 1.43 -1.46
CA LEU A 64 15.32 2.05 -1.58
C LEU A 64 14.99 2.34 -3.05
N GLU A 65 15.87 3.04 -3.75
CA GLU A 65 15.67 3.35 -5.18
C GLU A 65 15.67 2.08 -6.05
N GLN A 66 16.51 1.10 -5.71
CA GLN A 66 16.47 -0.21 -6.38
C GLN A 66 15.12 -0.89 -6.16
N PHE A 67 14.60 -0.93 -4.93
CA PHE A 67 13.28 -1.49 -4.65
C PHE A 67 12.17 -0.77 -5.41
N LEU A 68 12.17 0.56 -5.39
CA LEU A 68 11.22 1.39 -6.12
C LEU A 68 11.25 1.08 -7.62
N ALA A 69 12.43 0.90 -8.20
CA ALA A 69 12.57 0.55 -9.62
C ALA A 69 11.98 -0.83 -9.99
N HIS A 70 11.82 -1.75 -9.03
CA HIS A 70 11.23 -3.08 -9.26
C HIS A 70 9.71 -3.13 -8.95
N LEU A 71 9.09 -2.00 -8.61
CA LEU A 71 7.64 -1.92 -8.44
C LEU A 71 6.92 -2.20 -9.78
N GLY A 72 6.11 -3.26 -9.79
CA GLY A 72 5.40 -3.77 -10.97
C GLY A 72 6.08 -4.94 -11.68
N GLU A 73 7.34 -5.26 -11.35
CA GLU A 73 8.08 -6.39 -11.96
C GLU A 73 8.46 -7.48 -10.94
N GLY A 74 8.67 -7.12 -9.68
CA GLY A 74 8.99 -8.05 -8.58
C GLY A 74 8.50 -7.62 -7.21
N ALA A 75 7.90 -6.44 -7.11
CA ALA A 75 7.27 -5.91 -5.90
C ALA A 75 5.95 -5.23 -6.28
N THR A 76 4.96 -5.32 -5.40
CA THR A 76 3.63 -4.74 -5.66
C THR A 76 3.46 -3.49 -4.81
N ALA A 77 3.17 -2.36 -5.48
CA ALA A 77 2.72 -1.15 -4.81
C ALA A 77 1.23 -0.93 -5.08
N VAL A 78 0.53 -0.39 -4.09
CA VAL A 78 -0.88 -0.05 -4.15
C VAL A 78 -1.10 1.41 -3.74
N LEU A 79 -1.93 2.09 -4.50
CA LEU A 79 -2.29 3.48 -4.28
C LEU A 79 -3.62 3.57 -3.51
N PHE A 80 -3.62 4.43 -2.50
CA PHE A 80 -4.79 4.82 -1.74
C PHE A 80 -5.00 6.33 -1.84
N ARG A 81 -6.23 6.77 -1.61
CA ARG A 81 -6.60 8.17 -1.58
C ARG A 81 -7.43 8.48 -0.34
N CYS A 82 -7.01 9.47 0.44
CA CYS A 82 -7.78 9.94 1.57
C CYS A 82 -9.11 10.53 1.10
N THR A 83 -10.21 10.13 1.74
CA THR A 83 -11.56 10.61 1.42
C THR A 83 -11.84 12.03 1.90
N ASP A 84 -11.08 12.53 2.87
CA ASP A 84 -11.27 13.87 3.45
C ASP A 84 -10.47 14.96 2.73
N CYS A 85 -9.22 14.66 2.34
CA CYS A 85 -8.29 15.66 1.80
C CYS A 85 -7.73 15.32 0.42
N ASP A 86 -8.16 14.21 -0.19
CA ASP A 86 -7.73 13.75 -1.53
C ASP A 86 -6.22 13.46 -1.65
N THR A 87 -5.49 13.42 -0.54
CA THR A 87 -4.07 13.06 -0.50
C THR A 87 -3.87 11.60 -0.91
N HIS A 88 -2.90 11.37 -1.77
CA HIS A 88 -2.50 10.05 -2.23
C HIS A 88 -1.48 9.43 -1.28
N LEU A 89 -1.64 8.15 -0.98
CA LEU A 89 -0.82 7.36 -0.06
C LEU A 89 -0.45 6.05 -0.75
N THR A 90 0.72 5.52 -0.47
CA THR A 90 1.17 4.29 -1.13
C THR A 90 1.75 3.32 -0.12
N TYR A 91 1.34 2.06 -0.27
CA TYR A 91 1.96 0.94 0.42
C TYR A 91 2.63 0.05 -0.62
N ALA A 92 3.83 -0.45 -0.32
CA ALA A 92 4.50 -1.42 -1.16
C ALA A 92 4.94 -2.60 -0.31
N ASP A 93 4.55 -3.79 -0.72
CA ASP A 93 5.03 -5.03 -0.12
C ASP A 93 6.17 -5.62 -0.94
N ALA A 94 7.15 -6.15 -0.23
CA ALA A 94 8.27 -6.87 -0.78
C ALA A 94 8.26 -8.26 -0.15
N SER A 95 7.39 -9.12 -0.66
CA SER A 95 7.39 -10.54 -0.32
C SER A 95 8.72 -11.21 -0.68
#